data_AF-A0A3N5K0U9-F1
#
_entry.id   AF-A0A3N5K0U9-F1
#
_cell.length_a   1.000
_cell.length_b   1.000
_cell.length_c   1.000
_cell.angle_alpha   90.00
_cell.angle_beta   90.00
_cell.angle_gamma   90.00
#
_symmetry.space_group_name_H-M   'P 1'
#
loop_
_entity.id
_entity.type
_entity.pdbx_description
1 polymer ?
#
loop_
_entity_poly.entity_id
_entity_poly.type
_entity_poly.pdbx_seq_one_letter_code
_entity_poly.pdbx_strand_id
1 'polypeptide(L)'
;MFLASTAQALEPLELTMLNIDGDSTALSQYKGQVVMMVNVASKCGHTPQYTELQALYEKYKESGFVVLGFPANNFLGQEPGTNEEIKQFCSLNYNVTFPIF
;
A
#
# COMPACT_ATOMS: atom_id res chain seq x y z
N MET A 1 -25.24 9.78 -34.04
CA MET A 1 -25.18 9.94 -32.57
C MET A 1 -23.96 9.15 -32.11
N PHE A 2 -22.84 9.83 -31.88
CA PHE A 2 -21.59 9.17 -31.48
C PHE A 2 -21.74 8.68 -30.03
N LEU A 3 -21.68 7.37 -29.83
CA LEU A 3 -21.37 6.81 -28.52
C LEU A 3 -19.88 7.06 -28.29
N ALA A 4 -19.57 8.16 -27.59
CA ALA A 4 -18.27 8.28 -26.97
C ALA A 4 -18.20 7.22 -25.87
N SER A 5 -17.53 6.10 -26.15
CA SER A 5 -16.99 5.26 -25.07
C SER A 5 -15.85 6.07 -24.45
N THR A 6 -16.18 6.87 -23.45
CA THR A 6 -15.17 7.30 -22.50
C THR A 6 -14.74 6.04 -21.77
N ALA A 7 -13.46 5.65 -21.89
CA ALA A 7 -12.88 4.77 -20.89
C ALA A 7 -13.12 5.47 -19.54
N GLN A 8 -14.05 4.94 -18.75
CA GLN A 8 -14.29 5.44 -17.41
C GLN A 8 -12.97 5.24 -16.66
N ALA A 9 -12.41 6.31 -16.08
CA ALA A 9 -11.27 6.15 -15.19
C ALA A 9 -11.66 5.13 -14.11
N LEU A 10 -10.87 4.07 -13.97
CA LEU A 10 -11.08 3.13 -12.89
C LEU A 10 -10.79 3.86 -11.59
N GLU A 11 -11.83 4.04 -10.77
CA GLU A 11 -11.68 4.53 -9.40
C GLU A 11 -10.78 3.55 -8.64
N PRO A 12 -9.65 3.99 -8.05
CA PRO A 12 -8.68 3.08 -7.45
C PRO A 12 -9.29 2.13 -6.41
N LEU A 13 -10.27 2.60 -5.65
CA LEU A 13 -10.95 1.80 -4.63
C LEU A 13 -12.00 0.82 -5.18
N GLU A 14 -12.24 0.76 -6.49
CA GLU A 14 -13.06 -0.29 -7.12
C GLU A 14 -12.23 -1.49 -7.59
N LEU A 15 -10.90 -1.43 -7.41
CA LEU A 15 -9.99 -2.51 -7.78
C LEU A 15 -9.90 -3.58 -6.69
N THR A 16 -9.51 -4.78 -7.12
CA THR A 16 -9.13 -5.90 -6.26
C THR A 16 -7.66 -6.20 -6.49
N MET A 17 -6.90 -6.41 -5.43
CA MET A 17 -5.47 -6.75 -5.49
C MET A 17 -5.16 -7.90 -4.57
N LEU A 18 -4.02 -8.56 -4.80
CA LEU A 18 -3.47 -9.48 -3.81
C LEU A 18 -2.87 -8.66 -2.67
N ASN A 19 -3.05 -9.09 -1.43
CA ASN A 19 -2.27 -8.56 -0.32
C ASN A 19 -0.87 -9.21 -0.30
N ILE A 20 0.00 -8.80 0.62
CA ILE A 20 1.34 -9.37 0.73
C ILE A 20 1.35 -10.89 1.02
N ASP A 21 0.28 -11.43 1.62
CA ASP A 21 0.12 -12.87 1.86
C ASP A 21 -0.44 -13.63 0.64
N GLY A 22 -0.76 -12.93 -0.46
CA GLY A 22 -1.33 -13.49 -1.68
C GLY A 22 -2.85 -13.59 -1.68
N ASP A 23 -3.55 -13.06 -0.66
CA ASP A 23 -5.01 -13.11 -0.58
C ASP A 23 -5.66 -12.00 -1.39
N SER A 24 -6.71 -12.35 -2.12
CA SER A 24 -7.53 -11.40 -2.86
C SER A 24 -8.26 -10.42 -1.94
N THR A 25 -7.95 -9.13 -2.08
CA THR A 25 -8.38 -8.05 -1.22
C THR A 25 -9.03 -6.95 -2.06
N ALA A 26 -10.34 -6.75 -1.88
CA ALA A 26 -11.07 -5.66 -2.54
C ALA A 26 -10.73 -4.32 -1.87
N LEU A 27 -10.23 -3.34 -2.62
CA LEU A 27 -9.91 -2.01 -2.09
C LEU A 27 -11.15 -1.20 -1.70
N SER A 28 -12.33 -1.65 -2.14
CA SER A 28 -13.61 -1.02 -1.80
C SER A 28 -13.91 -1.03 -0.31
N GLN A 29 -13.25 -1.90 0.46
CA GLN A 29 -13.34 -1.91 1.93
C GLN A 29 -12.81 -0.61 2.58
N TYR A 30 -11.98 0.16 1.87
CA TYR A 30 -11.42 1.43 2.36
C TYR A 30 -12.26 2.65 1.97
N LYS A 31 -13.42 2.46 1.31
CA LYS A 31 -14.32 3.58 0.97
C LYS A 31 -14.79 4.33 2.22
N GLY A 32 -14.85 5.65 2.12
CA GLY A 32 -15.19 6.53 3.24
C GLY A 32 -14.01 6.88 4.16
N GLN A 33 -12.84 6.27 3.93
CA GLN A 33 -11.60 6.65 4.60
C GLN A 33 -10.77 7.60 3.74
N VAL A 34 -9.91 8.39 4.37
CA VAL A 34 -8.79 9.04 3.69
C VAL A 34 -7.72 7.98 3.47
N VAL A 35 -7.43 7.67 2.21
CA VAL A 35 -6.50 6.59 1.83
C VAL A 35 -5.19 7.18 1.33
N MET A 36 -4.08 6.82 1.95
CA MET A 36 -2.73 7.15 1.51
C MET A 36 -2.06 5.90 0.92
N MET A 37 -1.95 5.87 -0.40
CA MET A 37 -1.25 4.79 -1.13
C MET A 37 0.22 5.17 -1.30
N VAL A 38 1.13 4.29 -0.89
CA VAL A 38 2.58 4.58 -0.91
C VAL A 38 3.30 3.40 -1.55
N ASN A 39 4.06 3.65 -2.63
CA ASN A 39 5.02 2.66 -3.09
C ASN A 39 6.22 2.64 -2.14
N VAL A 40 6.61 1.46 -1.68
CA VAL A 40 7.62 1.28 -0.64
C VAL A 40 8.74 0.35 -1.12
N ALA A 41 9.89 0.44 -0.43
CA ALA A 41 11.06 -0.38 -0.68
C ALA A 41 11.87 -0.54 0.61
N SER A 42 12.54 -1.68 0.77
CA SER A 42 13.31 -2.11 1.93
C SER A 42 14.79 -1.71 1.84
N LYS A 43 15.29 -1.43 0.62
CA LYS A 43 16.68 -1.01 0.36
C LYS A 43 16.77 0.39 -0.25
N CYS A 44 15.84 1.27 0.11
CA CYS A 44 15.80 2.65 -0.33
C CYS A 44 16.43 3.58 0.72
N GLY A 45 17.04 4.69 0.29
CA GLY A 45 17.51 5.73 1.22
C GLY A 45 16.38 6.35 2.06
N HIS A 46 15.13 6.25 1.59
CA HIS A 46 13.93 6.69 2.30
C HIS A 46 13.24 5.59 3.09
N THR A 47 13.74 4.35 3.12
CA THR A 47 13.15 3.26 3.92
C THR A 47 12.88 3.62 5.38
N PRO A 48 13.71 4.45 6.08
CA PRO A 48 13.38 4.90 7.43
C PRO A 48 12.02 5.60 7.59
N GLN A 49 11.41 6.09 6.50
CA GLN A 49 10.08 6.70 6.51
C GLN A 49 8.98 5.75 7.00
N TYR A 50 9.19 4.43 7.00
CA TYR A 50 8.22 3.47 7.56
C TYR A 50 7.84 3.81 9.01
N THR A 51 8.77 4.32 9.82
CA THR A 51 8.48 4.76 11.18
C THR A 51 7.49 5.93 11.22
N GLU A 52 7.66 6.91 10.34
CA GLU A 52 6.77 8.08 10.27
C GLU A 52 5.41 7.72 9.68
N LEU A 53 5.38 6.86 8.67
CA LEU A 53 4.14 6.30 8.09
C LEU A 53 3.34 5.53 9.14
N GLN A 54 4.02 4.69 9.93
CA GLN A 54 3.40 3.94 11.01
C GLN A 54 2.86 4.87 12.10
N ALA A 55 3.62 5.89 12.50
CA ALA A 55 3.15 6.88 13.47
C ALA A 55 1.93 7.66 12.97
N LEU A 56 1.91 8.03 11.69
CA LEU A 56 0.77 8.68 11.06
C LEU A 56 -0.47 7.78 11.04
N TYR A 57 -0.29 6.51 10.67
CA TYR A 57 -1.35 5.51 10.68
C TYR A 57 -1.95 5.35 12.07
N GLU A 58 -1.12 5.10 13.08
CA GLU A 58 -1.57 4.94 14.47
C GLU A 58 -2.32 6.18 14.98
N LYS A 59 -1.85 7.38 14.63
CA LYS A 59 -2.47 8.64 15.06
C LYS A 59 -3.88 8.85 14.51
N TYR A 60 -4.15 8.40 13.28
CA TYR A 60 -5.38 8.77 12.56
C TYR A 60 -6.27 7.58 12.17
N LYS A 61 -5.86 6.33 12.39
CA LYS A 61 -6.65 5.15 11.99
C LYS A 61 -8.06 5.13 12.56
N GLU A 62 -8.23 5.54 13.81
CA GLU A 62 -9.55 5.64 14.47
C GLU A 62 -10.41 6.80 13.93
N SER A 63 -9.80 7.75 13.21
CA SER A 63 -10.47 8.88 12.55
C SER A 63 -10.76 8.63 11.07
N GLY A 64 -10.64 7.38 10.59
CA GLY A 64 -10.93 7.02 9.20
C GLY A 64 -9.77 7.32 8.24
N PHE A 65 -8.52 7.09 8.67
CA PHE A 65 -7.33 7.17 7.83
C PHE A 65 -6.66 5.81 7.67
N VAL A 66 -6.16 5.50 6.48
CA VAL A 66 -5.40 4.26 6.24
C VAL A 66 -4.21 4.50 5.32
N VAL A 67 -3.09 3.85 5.64
CA VAL A 67 -1.91 3.74 4.77
C VAL A 67 -1.95 2.39 4.08
N LEU A 68 -1.76 2.35 2.77
CA LEU A 68 -1.64 1.12 1.99
C LEU A 68 -0.25 1.10 1.35
N GLY A 69 0.60 0.17 1.80
CA GLY A 69 1.97 0.01 1.29
C GLY A 69 2.02 -0.93 0.09
N PHE A 70 2.74 -0.52 -0.95
CA PHE A 70 2.93 -1.24 -2.21
C PHE A 70 4.42 -1.46 -2.49
N PRO A 71 5.01 -2.61 -2.13
CA PRO A 71 6.39 -2.93 -2.43
C PRO A 71 6.65 -2.85 -3.94
N ALA A 72 7.68 -2.12 -4.34
CA ALA A 72 7.92 -1.80 -5.75
C ALA A 72 9.40 -1.89 -6.13
N ASN A 73 9.75 -2.91 -6.92
CA ASN A 73 11.14 -3.17 -7.33
C ASN A 73 11.56 -2.45 -8.63
N ASN A 74 10.66 -1.68 -9.24
CA ASN A 74 10.89 -0.93 -10.48
C ASN A 74 11.63 0.40 -10.27
N PHE A 75 12.00 0.74 -9.03
CA PHE A 75 12.81 1.91 -8.69
C PHE A 75 14.21 1.47 -8.25
N LEU A 76 15.14 1.41 -9.21
CA LEU A 76 16.55 1.04 -9.00
C LEU A 76 16.76 -0.34 -8.32
N GLY A 77 15.80 -1.26 -8.40
CA GLY A 77 15.94 -2.60 -7.85
C GLY A 77 15.99 -2.65 -6.32
N GLN A 78 15.36 -1.69 -5.64
CA GLN A 78 15.46 -1.51 -4.19
C GLN A 78 14.49 -2.36 -3.36
N GLU A 79 13.68 -3.21 -4.01
CA GLU A 79 12.78 -4.14 -3.34
C GLU A 79 12.87 -5.57 -3.93
N PRO A 80 14.05 -6.22 -3.86
CA PRO A 80 14.30 -7.47 -4.57
C PRO A 80 13.80 -8.73 -3.86
N GLY A 81 13.26 -8.61 -2.64
CA GLY A 81 12.85 -9.75 -1.82
C GLY A 81 11.53 -10.38 -2.26
N THR A 82 11.23 -11.57 -1.75
CA THR A 82 9.88 -12.16 -1.85
C THR A 82 8.90 -11.44 -0.94
N ASN A 83 7.60 -11.66 -1.15
CA ASN A 83 6.56 -11.10 -0.29
C ASN A 83 6.78 -11.46 1.19
N GLU A 84 7.17 -12.71 1.49
CA GLU A 84 7.47 -13.16 2.85
C GLU A 84 8.66 -12.42 3.46
N GLU A 85 9.74 -12.25 2.68
CA GLU A 85 10.93 -11.51 3.13
C GLU A 85 10.61 -10.03 3.38
N ILE A 86 9.81 -9.42 2.51
CA ILE A 86 9.38 -8.01 2.65
C ILE A 86 8.47 -7.85 3.88
N LYS A 87 7.50 -8.75 4.08
CA LYS A 87 6.62 -8.74 5.25
C LYS A 87 7.40 -8.86 6.55
N GLN A 88 8.36 -9.78 6.59
CA GLN A 88 9.26 -9.94 7.73
C GLN A 88 10.11 -8.69 7.95
N PHE A 89 10.65 -8.10 6.89
CA PHE A 89 11.44 -6.86 6.98
C PHE A 89 10.63 -5.72 7.61
N CYS A 90 9.42 -5.44 7.10
CA CYS A 90 8.55 -4.38 7.59
C CYS A 90 8.16 -4.59 9.06
N SER A 91 7.89 -5.84 9.44
CA SER A 91 7.48 -6.20 10.80
C SER A 91 8.65 -6.09 11.79
N LEU A 92 9.79 -6.73 11.48
CA LEU A 92 10.93 -6.84 12.40
C LEU A 92 11.68 -5.52 12.58
N ASN A 93 11.77 -4.70 11.55
CA ASN A 93 12.60 -3.48 11.59
C ASN A 93 11.79 -2.22 11.93
N TYR A 94 10.50 -2.20 11.62
CA TYR A 94 9.68 -0.98 11.71
C TYR A 94 8.34 -1.16 12.44
N ASN A 95 8.00 -2.38 12.86
CA ASN A 95 6.71 -2.70 13.48
C ASN A 95 5.51 -2.20 12.65
N VAL A 96 5.59 -2.32 11.33
CA VAL A 96 4.53 -1.91 10.43
C VAL A 96 3.27 -2.74 10.70
N THR A 97 2.15 -2.06 10.94
CA THR A 97 0.83 -2.70 11.15
C THR A 97 -0.21 -2.27 10.11
N PHE A 98 0.10 -1.26 9.28
CA PHE A 98 -0.77 -0.90 8.17
C PHE A 98 -0.71 -1.96 7.04
N PRO A 99 -1.77 -2.12 6.23
CA PRO A 99 -1.82 -3.12 5.17
C PRO A 99 -0.71 -2.97 4.12
N ILE A 100 -0.10 -4.10 3.78
CA ILE A 100 0.86 -4.22 2.67
C ILE A 100 0.26 -5.15 1.61
N PHE A 101 0.42 -4.76 0.35
CA PHE A 101 -0.09 -5.48 -0.82
C PHE A 101 1.02 -6.15 -1.62
#